data_AF-M3GE82-F1
#
_entry.id   AF-M3GE82-F1
#
_cell.length_a   1.000
_cell.length_b   1.000
_cell.length_c   1.000
_cell.angle_alpha   90.00
_cell.angle_beta   90.00
_cell.angle_gamma   90.00
#
_symmetry.space_group_name_H-M   'P 1'
#
loop_
_entity.id
_entity.type
_entity.pdbx_description
1 polymer ?
#
loop_
_entity_poly.entity_id
_entity_poly.type
_entity_poly.pdbx_seq_one_letter_code
_entity_poly.pdbx_strand_id
1 'polypeptide(L)'
;MIAEPKINSDQLKKLWATAREAGISESKVYEIVLGATGSKSISTLNPKQAHKIINLLETECRAVSKQKPQDPLSALKRKLQKRSYSQFETARKLCTSINEKGIYKVDLNDFSMRQYKKPFDLLTRKQASGLIQGLIAILGK
;
A
#
# COMPACT_ATOMS: atom_id res chain seq x y z
N MET A 1 25.44 24.29 -0.91
CA MET A 1 24.19 23.68 -1.40
C MET A 1 24.05 22.32 -0.72
N ILE A 2 23.06 22.15 0.16
CA ILE A 2 22.82 20.85 0.81
C ILE A 2 22.13 19.98 -0.24
N ALA A 3 22.78 18.90 -0.68
CA ALA A 3 22.16 17.93 -1.58
C ALA A 3 20.91 17.39 -0.88
N GLU A 4 19.74 17.56 -1.49
CA GLU A 4 18.52 16.96 -0.95
C GLU A 4 18.72 15.44 -0.87
N PRO A 5 18.29 14.80 0.24
CA PRO A 5 18.40 13.36 0.38
C PRO A 5 17.71 12.67 -0.80
N LYS A 6 18.26 11.55 -1.27
CA LYS A 6 17.65 10.73 -2.32
C LYS A 6 16.49 9.90 -1.75
N ILE A 7 15.62 9.41 -2.63
CA ILE A 7 14.56 8.46 -2.30
C ILE A 7 15.13 7.29 -1.50
N ASN A 8 14.49 6.94 -0.39
CA ASN A 8 14.93 5.81 0.43
C ASN A 8 14.38 4.48 -0.13
N SER A 9 14.96 3.36 0.33
CA SER A 9 14.57 2.02 -0.15
C SER A 9 13.08 1.72 0.06
N ASP A 10 12.51 2.17 1.18
CA ASP A 10 11.10 1.91 1.52
C ASP A 10 10.14 2.70 0.62
N GLN A 11 10.47 3.95 0.28
CA GLN A 11 9.72 4.75 -0.68
C GLN A 11 9.78 4.14 -2.07
N LEU A 12 10.94 3.61 -2.48
CA LEU A 12 11.08 2.93 -3.77
C LEU A 12 10.23 1.65 -3.81
N LYS A 13 10.28 0.83 -2.75
CA LYS A 13 9.43 -0.36 -2.61
C LYS A 13 7.95 0.01 -2.65
N LYS A 14 7.55 1.07 -1.93
CA LYS A 14 6.19 1.59 -1.94
C LYS A 14 5.75 2.00 -3.34
N LEU A 15 6.57 2.76 -4.07
CA LEU A 15 6.27 3.21 -5.43
C LEU A 15 5.99 2.04 -6.37
N TRP A 16 6.89 1.06 -6.42
CA TRP A 16 6.74 -0.10 -7.30
C TRP A 16 5.58 -1.01 -6.89
N ALA A 17 5.35 -1.17 -5.59
CA ALA A 17 4.19 -1.90 -5.09
C ALA A 17 2.87 -1.22 -5.51
N THR A 18 2.76 0.10 -5.31
CA THR A 18 1.58 0.88 -5.70
C THR A 18 1.35 0.86 -7.21
N ALA A 19 2.39 0.98 -8.04
CA ALA A 19 2.27 0.90 -9.49
C ALA A 19 1.74 -0.48 -9.95
N ARG A 20 2.33 -1.56 -9.42
CA ARG A 20 1.87 -2.93 -9.70
C ARG A 20 0.42 -3.14 -9.27
N GLU A 21 0.04 -2.58 -8.13
CA GLU A 21 -1.32 -2.63 -7.60
C GLU A 21 -2.34 -1.85 -8.42
N ALA A 22 -1.90 -0.78 -9.09
CA ALA A 22 -2.71 0.00 -10.03
C ALA A 22 -2.78 -0.65 -11.43
N GLY A 23 -2.02 -1.72 -11.69
CA GLY A 23 -1.93 -2.34 -13.01
C GLY A 23 -1.23 -1.45 -14.04
N ILE A 24 -0.41 -0.50 -13.58
CA ILE A 24 0.32 0.43 -14.43
C ILE A 24 1.59 -0.25 -14.93
N SER A 25 1.82 -0.22 -16.25
CA SER A 25 3.04 -0.77 -16.85
C SER A 25 4.27 0.03 -16.41
N GLU A 26 5.44 -0.61 -16.41
CA GLU A 26 6.69 0.04 -16.04
C GLU A 26 6.97 1.29 -16.90
N SER A 27 6.73 1.24 -18.22
CA SER A 27 6.89 2.42 -19.08
C SER A 27 5.99 3.58 -18.64
N LYS A 28 4.75 3.28 -18.24
CA LYS A 28 3.79 4.28 -17.79
C LYS A 28 4.17 4.87 -16.43
N VAL A 29 4.82 4.09 -15.55
CA VAL A 29 5.43 4.62 -14.32
C VAL A 29 6.52 5.63 -14.66
N TYR A 30 7.40 5.32 -15.61
CA TYR A 30 8.44 6.25 -16.04
C TYR A 30 7.87 7.52 -16.69
N GLU A 31 6.80 7.43 -17.48
CA GLU A 31 6.08 8.61 -18.00
C GLU A 31 5.51 9.48 -16.89
N ILE A 32 4.87 8.86 -15.89
CA ILE A 32 4.32 9.55 -14.71
C ILE A 32 5.43 10.26 -13.94
N VAL A 33 6.56 9.58 -13.73
CA VAL A 33 7.73 10.12 -13.04
C VAL A 33 8.32 11.30 -13.82
N LEU A 34 8.51 11.14 -15.12
CA LEU A 34 9.02 12.19 -16.00
C LEU A 34 8.10 13.41 -16.00
N GLY A 35 6.79 13.21 -16.14
CA GLY A 35 5.80 14.30 -16.18
C GLY A 35 5.69 15.06 -14.86
N ALA A 36 5.82 14.39 -13.72
CA ALA A 36 5.65 15.04 -12.42
C ALA A 36 6.94 15.63 -11.83
N THR A 37 8.12 15.20 -12.32
CA THR A 37 9.44 15.56 -11.73
C THR A 37 10.45 16.10 -12.73
N GLY A 38 10.23 15.92 -14.03
CA GLY A 38 11.22 16.23 -15.08
C GLY A 38 12.39 15.25 -15.17
N SER A 39 12.52 14.30 -14.23
CA SER A 39 13.59 13.30 -14.23
C SER A 39 13.14 11.99 -14.86
N LYS A 40 14.00 11.39 -15.69
CA LYS A 40 13.80 10.03 -16.23
C LYS A 40 14.16 8.95 -15.22
N SER A 41 14.83 9.29 -14.10
CA SER A 41 15.38 8.32 -13.18
C SER A 41 14.70 8.35 -11.80
N ILE A 42 13.99 7.27 -11.48
CA ILE A 42 13.26 7.08 -10.22
C ILE A 42 14.24 7.09 -9.02
N SER A 43 15.46 6.58 -9.19
CA SER A 43 16.47 6.52 -8.12
C SER A 43 17.10 7.88 -7.79
N THR A 44 16.87 8.89 -8.62
CA THR A 44 17.37 10.26 -8.41
C THR A 44 16.35 11.17 -7.75
N LEU A 45 15.13 10.68 -7.53
CA LEU A 45 14.06 11.47 -6.93
C LEU A 45 14.40 11.86 -5.49
N ASN A 46 14.05 13.08 -5.11
CA ASN A 46 14.05 13.47 -3.70
C ASN A 46 12.79 12.88 -2.99
N PRO A 47 12.77 12.79 -1.65
CA PRO A 47 11.64 12.29 -0.88
C PRO A 47 10.30 12.97 -1.18
N LYS A 48 10.30 14.30 -1.44
CA LYS A 48 9.08 15.06 -1.74
C LYS A 48 8.47 14.63 -3.08
N GLN A 49 9.31 14.50 -4.10
CA GLN A 49 8.94 14.01 -5.42
C GLN A 49 8.47 12.55 -5.34
N ALA A 50 9.21 11.69 -4.64
CA ALA A 50 8.80 10.30 -4.43
C ALA A 50 7.42 10.21 -3.78
N HIS A 51 7.16 11.03 -2.75
CA HIS A 51 5.86 11.08 -2.09
C HIS A 51 4.74 11.54 -3.05
N LYS A 52 5.02 12.56 -3.88
CA LYS A 52 4.09 13.04 -4.90
C LYS A 52 3.74 11.94 -5.93
N ILE A 53 4.73 11.20 -6.42
CA ILE A 53 4.52 10.08 -7.34
C ILE A 53 3.69 8.98 -6.69
N ILE A 54 4.03 8.59 -5.47
CA ILE A 54 3.29 7.58 -4.71
C ILE A 54 1.82 7.98 -4.55
N ASN A 55 1.55 9.24 -4.20
CA ASN A 55 0.18 9.74 -4.06
C ASN A 55 -0.58 9.75 -5.39
N LEU A 56 0.09 10.06 -6.50
CA LEU A 56 -0.51 10.00 -7.83
C LEU A 56 -0.90 8.55 -8.17
N LEU A 57 0.01 7.60 -7.98
CA LEU A 57 -0.24 6.18 -8.22
C LEU A 57 -1.35 5.62 -7.30
N GLU A 58 -1.40 6.06 -6.04
CA GLU A 58 -2.49 5.69 -5.12
C GLU A 58 -3.84 6.23 -5.60
N THR A 59 -3.87 7.42 -6.21
CA THR A 59 -5.07 8.04 -6.77
C THR A 59 -5.57 7.26 -7.99
N GLU A 60 -4.68 6.90 -8.90
CA GLU A 60 -4.98 6.01 -10.04
C GLU A 60 -5.53 4.67 -9.55
N CYS A 61 -4.91 4.06 -8.55
CA CYS A 61 -5.36 2.79 -7.97
C CYS A 61 -6.79 2.89 -7.38
N ARG A 62 -7.12 4.01 -6.72
CA ARG A 62 -8.48 4.27 -6.21
C ARG A 62 -9.49 4.46 -7.34
N ALA A 63 -9.12 5.14 -8.43
CA ALA A 63 -9.99 5.33 -9.59
C ALA A 63 -10.33 3.98 -10.24
N VAL A 64 -9.34 3.11 -10.46
CA VAL A 64 -9.55 1.74 -10.98
C VAL A 64 -10.43 0.92 -10.04
N SER A 65 -10.27 1.04 -8.72
CA SER A 65 -11.07 0.31 -7.73
C SER A 65 -12.55 0.75 -7.68
N LYS A 66 -12.85 2.02 -7.98
CA LYS A 66 -14.22 2.56 -8.01
C LYS A 66 -14.99 2.11 -9.25
N GLN A 67 -14.29 1.82 -10.35
CA GLN A 67 -14.93 1.27 -11.54
C GLN A 67 -15.41 -0.16 -11.24
N LYS A 68 -16.71 -0.39 -11.45
CA LYS A 68 -17.29 -1.73 -11.32
C LYS A 68 -16.80 -2.54 -12.51
N PRO A 69 -16.11 -3.67 -12.31
CA PRO A 69 -15.68 -4.49 -13.43
C PRO A 69 -16.92 -4.96 -14.20
N GLN A 70 -16.96 -4.65 -15.49
CA GLN A 70 -18.08 -5.04 -16.37
C GLN A 70 -18.02 -6.53 -16.73
N ASP A 71 -16.82 -7.14 -16.67
CA ASP A 71 -16.58 -8.53 -17.02
C ASP A 71 -16.31 -9.43 -15.77
N PRO A 72 -16.78 -10.70 -15.77
CA PRO A 72 -16.58 -11.65 -14.68
C PRO A 72 -15.12 -11.95 -14.33
N LEU A 73 -14.22 -12.03 -15.33
CA LEU A 73 -12.79 -12.27 -15.12
C LEU A 73 -12.15 -11.13 -14.33
N SER A 74 -12.55 -9.90 -14.63
CA SER A 74 -12.09 -8.68 -13.97
C SER A 74 -12.60 -8.61 -12.52
N ALA A 75 -13.84 -9.03 -12.29
CA ALA A 75 -14.40 -9.16 -10.93
C ALA A 75 -13.66 -10.23 -10.10
N LEU A 76 -13.32 -11.37 -10.71
CA LEU A 76 -12.54 -12.42 -10.07
C LEU A 76 -11.12 -11.94 -9.75
N LYS A 77 -10.43 -11.32 -10.71
CA LYS A 77 -9.09 -10.72 -10.52
C LYS A 77 -9.10 -9.76 -9.34
N ARG A 78 -10.10 -8.87 -9.25
CA ARG A 78 -10.25 -7.93 -8.13
C ARG A 78 -10.42 -8.63 -6.78
N LYS A 79 -11.20 -9.72 -6.72
CA LYS A 79 -11.39 -10.50 -5.48
C LYS A 79 -10.10 -11.22 -5.03
N LEU A 80 -9.28 -11.65 -5.99
CA LEU A 80 -8.01 -12.36 -5.74
C LEU A 80 -6.83 -11.42 -5.48
N GLN A 81 -6.99 -10.11 -5.64
CA GLN A 81 -5.93 -9.15 -5.34
C GLN A 81 -5.45 -9.30 -3.90
N LYS A 82 -4.15 -9.53 -3.75
CA LYS A 82 -3.46 -9.51 -2.46
C LYS A 82 -3.59 -8.14 -1.80
N ARG A 83 -3.43 -8.12 -0.46
CA ARG A 83 -3.38 -6.91 0.35
C ARG A 83 -2.51 -5.84 -0.31
N SER A 84 -2.94 -4.58 -0.24
CA SER A 84 -2.10 -3.48 -0.71
C SER A 84 -0.93 -3.22 0.23
N TYR A 85 0.09 -2.55 -0.28
CA TYR A 85 1.16 -1.96 0.50
C TYR A 85 0.61 -0.95 1.52
N SER A 86 -0.35 -0.13 1.10
CA SER A 86 -1.03 0.82 1.99
C SER A 86 -1.74 0.11 3.14
N GLN A 87 -2.46 -0.99 2.88
CA GLN A 87 -3.09 -1.80 3.92
C GLN A 87 -2.08 -2.38 4.91
N PHE A 88 -0.90 -2.79 4.44
CA PHE A 88 0.18 -3.26 5.30
C PHE A 88 0.77 -2.17 6.17
N GLU A 89 1.10 -1.01 5.61
CA GLU A 89 1.59 0.11 6.40
C GLU A 89 0.56 0.54 7.46
N THR A 90 -0.73 0.61 7.10
CA THR A 90 -1.80 0.94 8.03
C THR A 90 -1.89 -0.10 9.15
N ALA A 91 -1.91 -1.39 8.82
CA ALA A 91 -2.02 -2.45 9.81
C ALA A 91 -0.78 -2.48 10.75
N ARG A 92 0.42 -2.32 10.19
CA ARG A 92 1.66 -2.23 10.97
C ARG A 92 1.63 -1.08 11.97
N LYS A 93 1.25 0.13 11.52
CA LYS A 93 1.14 1.31 12.38
C LYS A 93 0.11 1.11 13.50
N LEU A 94 -1.05 0.52 13.20
CA LEU A 94 -2.06 0.22 14.20
C LEU A 94 -1.55 -0.77 15.25
N CYS A 95 -0.86 -1.85 14.85
CA CYS A 95 -0.23 -2.77 15.79
C CYS A 95 0.77 -2.07 16.70
N THR A 96 1.64 -1.22 16.14
CA THR A 96 2.59 -0.42 16.94
C THR A 96 1.87 0.46 17.94
N SER A 97 0.86 1.23 17.52
CA SER A 97 0.11 2.11 18.43
C SER A 97 -0.67 1.36 19.52
N ILE A 98 -1.22 0.18 19.22
CA ILE A 98 -1.89 -0.67 20.23
C ILE A 98 -0.86 -1.18 21.25
N ASN A 99 0.30 -1.64 20.79
CA ASN A 99 1.36 -2.15 21.64
C ASN A 99 1.96 -1.05 22.53
N GLU A 100 2.09 0.17 22.02
CA GLU A 100 2.54 1.35 22.78
C GLU A 100 1.58 1.74 23.91
N LYS A 101 0.27 1.52 23.75
CA LYS A 101 -0.71 1.71 24.84
C LYS A 101 -0.55 0.66 25.97
N GLY A 102 0.14 -0.45 25.72
CA GLY A 102 0.42 -1.48 26.73
C GLY A 102 -0.76 -2.37 27.14
N ILE A 103 -1.97 -2.11 26.63
CA ILE A 103 -3.20 -2.86 27.00
C ILE A 103 -3.21 -4.25 26.33
N TYR A 104 -2.71 -4.34 25.09
CA TYR A 104 -2.69 -5.58 24.32
C TYR A 104 -1.35 -5.72 23.59
N LYS A 105 -0.81 -6.95 23.56
CA LYS A 105 0.31 -7.31 22.69
C LYS A 105 -0.26 -7.94 21.41
N VAL A 106 -0.29 -7.16 20.34
CA VAL A 106 -0.80 -7.56 19.03
C VAL A 106 0.37 -7.72 18.06
N ASP A 107 0.55 -8.95 17.60
CA ASP A 107 1.33 -9.25 16.40
C ASP A 107 0.41 -9.38 15.18
N LEU A 108 0.83 -8.80 14.05
CA LEU A 108 0.01 -8.71 12.85
C LEU A 108 -0.25 -10.09 12.21
N ASN A 109 0.75 -10.98 12.22
CA ASN A 109 0.62 -12.32 11.67
C ASN A 109 -0.19 -13.21 12.61
N ASP A 110 0.00 -13.12 13.93
CA ASP A 110 -0.81 -13.86 14.89
C ASP A 110 -2.28 -13.48 14.80
N PHE A 111 -2.57 -12.18 14.70
CA PHE A 111 -3.93 -11.68 14.55
C PHE A 111 -4.57 -12.16 13.24
N SER A 112 -3.81 -12.14 12.14
CA SER A 112 -4.24 -12.68 10.84
C SER A 112 -4.48 -14.19 10.86
N MET A 113 -3.59 -14.95 11.52
CA MET A 113 -3.71 -16.41 11.67
C MET A 113 -4.96 -16.78 12.47
N ARG A 114 -5.31 -16.02 13.52
CA ARG A 114 -6.53 -16.26 14.31
C ARG A 114 -7.79 -16.11 13.47
N GLN A 115 -7.89 -15.04 12.68
CA GLN A 115 -9.12 -14.71 11.96
C GLN A 115 -9.25 -15.42 10.61
N TYR A 116 -8.15 -15.57 9.87
CA TYR A 116 -8.17 -16.04 8.47
C TYR A 116 -7.32 -17.28 8.22
N LYS A 117 -6.67 -17.85 9.25
CA LYS A 117 -5.81 -19.06 9.16
C LYS A 117 -4.65 -18.93 8.16
N LYS A 118 -4.18 -17.72 7.91
CA LYS A 118 -3.03 -17.43 7.04
C LYS A 118 -2.32 -16.13 7.47
N PRO A 119 -1.02 -15.99 7.17
CA PRO A 119 -0.26 -14.77 7.49
C PRO A 119 -0.80 -13.55 6.74
N PHE A 120 -0.54 -12.36 7.28
CA PHE A 120 -1.12 -11.12 6.79
C PHE A 120 -0.76 -10.84 5.31
N ASP A 121 0.43 -11.25 4.90
CA ASP A 121 0.95 -11.10 3.54
C ASP A 121 0.20 -11.92 2.49
N LEU A 122 -0.57 -12.92 2.92
CA LEU A 122 -1.39 -13.76 2.06
C LEU A 122 -2.89 -13.38 2.10
N LEU A 123 -3.24 -12.30 2.80
CA LEU A 123 -4.60 -11.80 2.79
C LEU A 123 -4.96 -11.16 1.45
N THR A 124 -6.23 -11.33 1.06
CA THR A 124 -6.82 -10.53 -0.02
C THR A 124 -7.07 -9.10 0.48
N ARG A 125 -7.24 -8.14 -0.44
CA ARG A 125 -7.60 -6.76 -0.08
C ARG A 125 -8.83 -6.71 0.83
N LYS A 126 -9.85 -7.52 0.57
CA LYS A 126 -11.07 -7.57 1.40
C LYS A 126 -10.77 -8.05 2.82
N GLN A 127 -10.00 -9.13 2.96
CA GLN A 127 -9.63 -9.69 4.26
C GLN A 127 -8.76 -8.72 5.05
N ALA A 128 -7.77 -8.11 4.40
CA ALA A 128 -6.89 -7.11 5.02
C ALA A 128 -7.69 -5.89 5.52
N SER A 129 -8.66 -5.39 4.74
CA SER A 129 -9.56 -4.32 5.21
C SER A 129 -10.36 -4.73 6.45
N GLY A 130 -10.92 -5.95 6.46
CA GLY A 130 -11.64 -6.48 7.63
C GLY A 130 -10.75 -6.57 8.87
N LEU A 131 -9.51 -7.02 8.69
CA LEU A 131 -8.53 -7.08 9.79
C LEU A 131 -8.17 -5.70 10.33
N ILE A 132 -7.92 -4.73 9.44
CA ILE A 132 -7.62 -3.34 9.81
C ILE A 132 -8.78 -2.73 10.62
N GLN A 133 -10.03 -2.98 10.24
CA GLN A 133 -11.19 -2.53 11.02
C GLN A 133 -11.21 -3.16 12.42
N GLY A 134 -10.84 -4.43 12.55
CA GLY A 134 -10.66 -5.07 13.85
C GLY A 134 -9.58 -4.40 14.70
N LEU A 135 -8.44 -4.06 14.11
CA LEU A 135 -7.36 -3.33 14.81
C LEU A 135 -7.81 -1.92 15.24
N ILE A 136 -8.52 -1.19 14.38
CA ILE A 136 -9.08 0.13 14.71
C ILE A 136 -10.04 0.02 15.91
N ALA A 137 -10.91 -1.01 15.91
CA ALA A 137 -11.85 -1.25 17.01
C ALA A 137 -11.15 -1.57 18.34
N ILE A 138 -9.99 -2.26 18.30
CA ILE A 138 -9.17 -2.50 19.49
C ILE A 138 -8.52 -1.20 19.97
N LEU A 139 -8.00 -0.38 19.06
CA LEU A 139 -7.34 0.88 19.42
C LEU A 139 -8.30 1.93 20.00
N GLY A 140 -9.56 1.90 19.58
CA GLY A 140 -10.62 2.79 20.07
C GLY A 140 -11.20 2.41 21.44
N LYS A 141 -10.86 1.22 21.95
CA LYS A 141 -11.13 0.82 23.34
C LYS A 141 -9.97 1.27 24.23
#